data_AF-A0AAV6PCN8-F1
#
_entry.id   AF-A0AAV6PCN8-F1
#
_cell.length_a   1.000
_cell.length_b   1.000
_cell.length_c   1.000
_cell.angle_alpha   90.00
_cell.angle_beta   90.00
_cell.angle_gamma   90.00
#
_symmetry.space_group_name_H-M   'P 1'
#
loop_
_entity.id
_entity.type
_entity.pdbx_description
1 polymer ?
#
loop_
_entity_poly.entity_id
_entity_poly.type
_entity_poly.pdbx_seq_one_letter_code
_entity_poly.pdbx_strand_id
1 'polypeptide(L)'
;MRVFDLTLLMSVSAGLDPTPSTSTAPVIRKPPAKRPAAPPPQASSSSSSSSRHMKRLRDEEQDPTCAAATLRVLKQKHPSPVEPSSSRNSSLNPNSSQSSSDKKSADAPVVPFGLDLYYWGQKQPNAGKIIKAASQHQFWVPIDVEEEVENEQLLAESRSRYISFPGNFTPVSHYCKAPLGNGTLCQRQDRQKCPFHGRIVPRDEEGRPCRQEDRVREEQEERKRREEQPDWRDPELLRDIEAVTGEDLGSDRVGKKRKGKKKKFPNLSDLKQRSNTARSRLERKVFNKSSMRRVAQVLSKADGRKHEKFSNQFNYALN
;
A
#
# COMPACT_ATOMS: atom_id res chain seq x y z
N MET A 1 -0.25 61.14 -45.42
CA MET A 1 0.87 61.56 -44.55
C MET A 1 0.42 61.31 -43.12
N ARG A 2 1.06 60.36 -42.41
CA ARG A 2 1.92 60.64 -41.24
C ARG A 2 1.15 61.47 -40.19
N VAL A 3 0.87 61.03 -38.96
CA VAL A 3 1.72 60.33 -37.99
C VAL A 3 0.90 59.99 -36.72
N PHE A 4 1.13 58.79 -36.15
CA PHE A 4 1.30 58.39 -34.73
C PHE A 4 0.31 58.89 -33.62
N ASP A 5 -0.44 58.00 -32.95
CA ASP A 5 -0.11 57.20 -31.71
C ASP A 5 -0.60 57.98 -30.44
N LEU A 6 -1.12 57.44 -29.32
CA LEU A 6 -1.01 56.17 -28.62
C LEU A 6 -2.33 55.87 -27.86
N THR A 7 -2.78 54.62 -27.85
CA THR A 7 -3.69 54.08 -26.84
C THR A 7 -2.92 53.32 -25.76
N LEU A 8 -3.15 53.77 -24.53
CA LEU A 8 -2.71 53.22 -23.26
C LEU A 8 -3.34 51.84 -23.00
N LEU A 9 -2.52 50.79 -22.87
CA LEU A 9 -2.92 49.54 -22.22
C LEU A 9 -1.92 49.19 -21.13
N MET A 10 -2.46 49.09 -19.92
CA MET A 10 -1.74 48.88 -18.68
C MET A 10 -1.10 47.49 -18.64
N SER A 11 0.22 47.49 -18.43
CA SER A 11 0.96 46.33 -17.96
C SER A 11 0.79 46.22 -16.45
N VAL A 12 0.33 45.06 -15.96
CA VAL A 12 0.46 44.68 -14.55
C VAL A 12 1.69 43.80 -14.43
N SER A 13 2.75 44.35 -13.85
CA SER A 13 3.96 43.64 -13.46
C SER A 13 3.73 42.87 -12.16
N ALA A 14 3.66 41.54 -12.25
CA ALA A 14 3.89 40.67 -11.11
C ALA A 14 5.40 40.46 -10.97
N GLY A 15 6.01 41.15 -10.00
CA GLY A 15 7.39 40.93 -9.61
C GLY A 15 7.54 39.61 -8.86
N LEU A 16 8.30 38.70 -9.42
CA LEU A 16 8.96 37.60 -8.71
C LEU A 16 10.41 37.58 -9.18
N ASP A 17 11.32 38.02 -8.30
CA ASP A 17 12.76 37.95 -8.50
C ASP A 17 13.25 36.50 -8.41
N PRO A 18 13.98 35.97 -9.42
CA PRO A 18 14.83 34.80 -9.23
C PRO A 18 16.24 35.26 -8.81
N THR A 19 16.67 34.82 -7.63
CA THR A 19 18.05 34.98 -7.17
C THR A 19 19.03 34.11 -8.00
N PRO A 20 20.29 34.54 -8.16
CA PRO A 20 21.20 33.98 -9.16
C PRO A 20 21.81 32.64 -8.74
N SER A 21 21.72 31.68 -9.66
CA SER A 21 22.42 30.40 -9.62
C SER A 21 23.94 30.61 -9.70
N THR A 22 24.66 30.03 -8.73
CA THR A 22 26.12 30.08 -8.66
C THR A 22 26.76 29.08 -9.63
N SER A 23 27.52 29.64 -10.57
CA SER A 23 28.82 29.19 -11.08
C SER A 23 29.03 27.69 -11.35
N THR A 24 28.97 27.32 -12.62
CA THR A 24 29.61 26.11 -13.16
C THR A 24 30.92 26.50 -13.84
N ALA A 25 32.05 26.07 -13.27
CA ALA A 25 33.37 26.20 -13.87
C ALA A 25 33.61 25.07 -14.90
N PRO A 26 34.36 25.32 -15.99
CA PRO A 26 34.62 24.31 -17.02
C PRO A 26 35.65 23.28 -16.54
N VAL A 27 35.27 22.00 -16.54
CA VAL A 27 36.17 20.88 -16.26
C VAL A 27 36.98 20.55 -17.53
N ILE A 28 38.24 20.98 -17.54
CA ILE A 28 39.26 20.54 -18.49
C ILE A 28 39.53 19.04 -18.23
N ARG A 29 39.22 18.18 -19.20
CA ARG A 29 39.50 16.74 -19.14
C ARG A 29 40.99 16.48 -19.37
N LYS A 30 41.74 16.23 -18.30
CA LYS A 30 43.07 15.58 -18.34
C LYS A 30 42.88 14.06 -18.23
N PRO A 31 43.57 13.24 -19.03
CA PRO A 31 43.47 11.78 -18.93
C PRO A 31 44.14 11.28 -17.64
N PRO A 32 43.61 10.23 -16.98
CA PRO A 32 44.16 9.73 -15.74
C PRO A 32 45.50 9.00 -15.98
N ALA A 33 46.51 9.34 -15.17
CA ALA A 33 47.78 8.65 -15.11
C ALA A 33 47.58 7.18 -14.66
N LYS A 34 48.30 6.26 -15.31
CA LYS A 34 48.30 4.82 -15.00
C LYS A 34 48.85 4.60 -13.58
N ARG A 35 48.04 4.01 -12.70
CA ARG A 35 48.44 3.51 -11.38
C ARG A 35 49.28 2.24 -11.57
N PRO A 36 50.38 2.03 -10.82
CA PRO A 36 51.14 0.78 -10.91
C PRO A 36 50.29 -0.40 -10.42
N ALA A 37 50.50 -1.57 -11.03
CA ALA A 37 49.80 -2.81 -10.73
C ALA A 37 50.02 -3.22 -9.27
N ALA A 38 48.94 -3.62 -8.60
CA ALA A 38 49.01 -4.24 -7.28
C ALA A 38 49.74 -5.60 -7.37
N PRO A 39 50.56 -5.98 -6.39
CA PRO A 39 51.19 -7.29 -6.37
C PRO A 39 50.12 -8.39 -6.24
N PRO A 40 50.36 -9.59 -6.79
CA PRO A 40 49.41 -10.69 -6.71
C PRO A 40 49.16 -11.09 -5.25
N PRO A 41 47.92 -11.48 -4.88
CA PRO A 41 47.66 -11.94 -3.52
C PRO A 41 48.48 -13.20 -3.25
N GLN A 42 49.29 -13.14 -2.20
CA GLN A 42 50.04 -14.28 -1.73
C GLN A 42 49.08 -15.39 -1.32
N ALA A 43 49.38 -16.59 -1.81
CA ALA A 43 48.71 -17.82 -1.41
C ALA A 43 49.01 -18.08 0.08
N SER A 44 48.07 -17.74 0.94
CA SER A 44 48.09 -18.12 2.34
C SER A 44 46.72 -18.66 2.76
N SER A 45 46.71 -19.96 3.05
CA SER A 45 45.73 -20.70 3.87
C SER A 45 44.25 -20.58 3.47
N SER A 46 43.75 -21.61 2.78
CA SER A 46 42.35 -21.87 2.45
C SER A 46 41.38 -21.94 3.65
N SER A 47 41.88 -21.93 4.89
CA SER A 47 41.06 -22.00 6.11
C SER A 47 40.56 -20.63 6.62
N SER A 48 41.29 -19.53 6.40
CA SER A 48 40.95 -18.20 6.96
C SER A 48 39.91 -17.42 6.15
N SER A 49 39.78 -17.68 4.86
CA SER A 49 38.79 -17.01 3.99
C SER A 49 37.38 -17.56 4.23
N SER A 50 37.26 -18.86 4.51
CA SER A 50 36.00 -19.53 4.82
C SER A 50 35.41 -19.03 6.13
N SER A 51 36.22 -18.78 7.16
CA SER A 51 35.72 -18.28 8.46
C SER A 51 35.15 -16.86 8.36
N ARG A 52 35.78 -15.98 7.56
CA ARG A 52 35.28 -14.62 7.31
C ARG A 52 33.99 -14.62 6.48
N HIS A 53 33.89 -15.52 5.50
CA HIS A 53 32.69 -15.70 4.70
C HIS A 53 31.51 -16.20 5.55
N MET A 54 31.74 -17.21 6.40
CA MET A 54 30.71 -17.74 7.30
C MET A 54 30.26 -16.72 8.35
N LYS A 55 31.16 -15.84 8.81
CA LYS A 55 30.82 -14.74 9.71
C LYS A 55 29.93 -13.70 9.02
N ARG A 56 30.24 -13.33 7.77
CA ARG A 56 29.40 -12.42 6.97
C ARG A 56 28.01 -12.97 6.71
N LEU A 57 27.89 -14.24 6.31
CA LEU A 57 26.59 -14.89 6.10
C LEU A 57 25.73 -14.90 7.38
N ARG A 58 26.37 -15.19 8.52
CA ARG A 58 25.72 -15.15 9.82
C ARG A 58 25.25 -13.74 10.17
N ASP A 59 26.06 -12.71 9.93
CA ASP A 59 25.69 -11.32 10.19
C ASP A 59 24.54 -10.85 9.27
N GLU A 60 24.53 -11.26 7.99
CA GLU A 60 23.43 -11.01 7.04
C GLU A 60 22.11 -11.68 7.44
N GLU A 61 22.14 -12.84 8.10
CA GLU A 61 20.95 -13.49 8.65
C GLU A 61 20.38 -12.78 9.89
N GLN A 62 21.18 -11.97 10.58
CA GLN A 62 20.77 -11.21 11.77
C GLN A 62 20.28 -9.80 11.44
N ASP A 63 20.56 -9.29 10.23
CA ASP A 63 20.05 -8.01 9.75
C ASP A 63 18.57 -8.15 9.32
N PRO A 64 17.60 -7.52 10.01
CA PRO A 64 16.18 -7.62 9.69
C PRO A 64 15.81 -7.03 8.31
N THR A 65 16.72 -6.27 7.69
CA THR A 65 16.53 -5.63 6.39
C THR A 65 17.10 -6.47 5.23
N CYS A 66 17.85 -7.53 5.54
CA CYS A 66 18.48 -8.37 4.53
C CYS A 66 17.56 -9.50 4.02
N ALA A 67 17.76 -9.90 2.76
CA ALA A 67 17.03 -11.01 2.15
C ALA A 67 17.21 -12.34 2.91
N ALA A 68 18.40 -12.58 3.51
CA ALA A 68 18.68 -13.78 4.28
C ALA A 68 17.77 -13.92 5.51
N ALA A 69 17.55 -12.83 6.25
CA ALA A 69 16.62 -12.81 7.38
C ALA A 69 15.17 -13.07 6.95
N THR A 70 14.75 -12.47 5.83
CA THR A 70 13.41 -12.72 5.26
C THR A 70 13.20 -14.20 4.92
N LEU A 71 14.17 -14.84 4.27
CA LEU A 71 14.10 -16.26 3.94
C LEU A 71 14.07 -17.16 5.19
N ARG A 72 14.79 -16.79 6.24
CA ARG A 72 14.76 -17.51 7.53
C ARG A 72 13.38 -17.47 8.17
N VAL A 73 12.73 -16.31 8.18
CA VAL A 73 11.36 -16.16 8.71
C VAL A 73 10.36 -16.99 7.90
N LEU A 74 10.48 -16.99 6.57
CA LEU A 74 9.63 -17.80 5.70
C LEU A 74 9.79 -19.31 5.95
N LYS A 75 11.03 -19.79 6.13
CA LYS A 75 11.32 -21.19 6.47
C LYS A 75 10.80 -21.60 7.85
N GLN A 76 10.85 -20.69 8.83
CA GLN A 76 10.27 -20.95 10.16
C GLN A 76 8.74 -21.00 10.12
N LYS A 77 8.12 -20.18 9.27
CA LYS A 77 6.67 -20.13 9.09
C LYS A 77 6.14 -21.33 8.29
N HIS A 78 6.99 -21.95 7.47
CA HIS A 78 6.68 -23.14 6.68
C HIS A 78 7.85 -24.15 6.74
N PRO A 79 7.96 -24.96 7.80
CA PRO A 79 9.02 -25.97 7.89
C PRO A 79 8.85 -27.01 6.77
N SER A 80 9.76 -26.99 5.80
CA SER A 80 9.92 -28.09 4.84
C SER A 80 10.65 -29.27 5.52
N PRO A 81 10.32 -30.53 5.19
CA PRO A 81 11.08 -31.67 5.70
C PRO A 81 12.53 -31.60 5.20
N VAL A 82 13.44 -31.96 6.10
CA VAL A 82 14.90 -31.85 5.98
C VAL A 82 15.45 -33.12 5.32
N GLU A 83 16.33 -33.00 4.33
CA GLU A 83 17.30 -34.06 3.99
C GLU A 83 18.67 -33.41 3.66
N PRO A 84 19.80 -34.09 3.97
CA PRO A 84 21.13 -33.48 4.06
C PRO A 84 21.91 -33.51 2.74
N SER A 85 22.90 -32.62 2.65
CA SER A 85 23.83 -32.41 1.53
C SER A 85 24.62 -33.66 1.09
N SER A 86 24.81 -33.83 -0.22
CA SER A 86 26.08 -34.34 -0.81
C SER A 86 26.21 -34.05 -2.32
N SER A 87 27.34 -33.41 -2.65
CA SER A 87 28.22 -33.61 -3.81
C SER A 87 27.69 -33.51 -5.24
N ARG A 88 28.23 -32.51 -5.95
CA ARG A 88 28.17 -32.33 -7.41
C ARG A 88 28.90 -33.49 -8.11
N ASN A 89 28.33 -34.01 -9.19
CA ASN A 89 29.08 -34.36 -10.39
C ASN A 89 28.17 -34.17 -11.62
N SER A 90 28.70 -33.42 -12.57
CA SER A 90 28.13 -33.13 -13.88
C SER A 90 28.37 -34.29 -14.83
N SER A 91 27.32 -34.83 -15.43
CA SER A 91 27.40 -35.53 -16.72
C SER A 91 26.00 -35.62 -17.33
N LEU A 92 25.90 -35.06 -18.53
CA LEU A 92 24.75 -35.10 -19.43
C LEU A 92 24.39 -36.55 -19.75
N ASN A 93 23.11 -36.92 -19.63
CA ASN A 93 22.32 -37.61 -20.67
C ASN A 93 20.88 -37.89 -20.20
N PRO A 94 19.88 -37.81 -21.08
CA PRO A 94 18.48 -38.00 -20.74
C PRO A 94 18.09 -39.46 -20.96
N ASN A 95 17.70 -40.18 -19.90
CA ASN A 95 16.65 -41.19 -20.03
C ASN A 95 16.15 -41.67 -18.67
N SER A 96 14.85 -41.49 -18.49
CA SER A 96 13.90 -42.29 -17.72
C SER A 96 14.34 -42.81 -16.35
N SER A 97 13.75 -42.26 -15.29
CA SER A 97 12.82 -42.97 -14.37
C SER A 97 12.59 -42.16 -13.09
N GLN A 98 11.33 -41.77 -12.89
CA GLN A 98 10.63 -41.55 -11.62
C GLN A 98 11.47 -41.17 -10.38
N SER A 99 11.47 -39.88 -10.04
CA SER A 99 11.69 -39.42 -8.66
C SER A 99 10.43 -38.75 -8.15
N SER A 100 9.76 -39.43 -7.22
CA SER A 100 8.48 -39.06 -6.61
C SER A 100 8.57 -37.81 -5.70
N SER A 101 8.66 -36.62 -6.30
CA SER A 101 8.34 -35.34 -5.65
C SER A 101 7.04 -34.71 -6.19
N ASP A 102 6.29 -35.43 -7.02
CA ASP A 102 5.15 -34.93 -7.81
C ASP A 102 3.79 -35.03 -7.11
N LYS A 103 3.70 -34.68 -5.83
CA LYS A 103 2.40 -34.66 -5.11
C LYS A 103 1.89 -33.28 -4.74
N LYS A 104 2.41 -32.20 -5.35
CA LYS A 104 1.93 -30.83 -5.11
C LYS A 104 1.65 -29.98 -6.36
N SER A 105 1.76 -30.55 -7.56
CA SER A 105 1.40 -29.87 -8.83
C SER A 105 0.21 -30.52 -9.54
N ALA A 106 -0.28 -31.68 -9.08
CA ALA A 106 -1.31 -32.45 -9.78
C ALA A 106 -2.70 -31.78 -9.83
N ASP A 107 -2.92 -30.72 -9.06
CA ASP A 107 -4.22 -30.04 -8.93
C ASP A 107 -4.25 -28.64 -9.58
N ALA A 108 -3.12 -28.18 -10.14
CA ALA A 108 -3.11 -26.92 -10.86
C ALA A 108 -3.68 -27.13 -12.26
N PRO A 109 -4.71 -26.36 -12.68
CA PRO A 109 -5.27 -26.49 -14.01
C PRO A 109 -4.20 -26.11 -15.04
N VAL A 110 -3.82 -27.08 -15.88
CA VAL A 110 -2.92 -26.85 -17.01
C VAL A 110 -3.71 -26.14 -18.10
N VAL A 111 -3.35 -24.89 -18.38
CA VAL A 111 -3.97 -24.12 -19.47
C VAL A 111 -3.15 -24.36 -20.74
N PRO A 112 -3.76 -24.87 -21.84
CA PRO A 112 -3.03 -25.10 -23.07
C PRO A 112 -2.51 -23.79 -23.66
N PHE A 113 -1.40 -23.89 -24.40
CA PHE A 113 -0.83 -22.77 -25.12
C PHE A 113 -1.78 -22.30 -26.24
N GLY A 114 -2.00 -20.98 -26.35
CA GLY A 114 -2.90 -20.36 -27.31
C GLY A 114 -2.30 -19.12 -27.97
N LEU A 115 -2.94 -18.62 -29.04
CA LEU A 115 -2.50 -17.43 -29.79
C LEU A 115 -2.46 -16.18 -28.91
N ASP A 116 -3.35 -16.09 -27.92
CA ASP A 116 -3.41 -15.01 -26.95
C ASP A 116 -2.21 -15.03 -25.98
N LEU A 117 -1.67 -16.21 -25.65
CA LEU A 117 -0.38 -16.34 -24.96
C LEU A 117 0.81 -16.05 -25.88
N TYR A 118 0.77 -16.53 -27.12
CA TYR A 118 1.86 -16.35 -28.07
C TYR A 118 2.18 -14.88 -28.31
N TYR A 119 1.15 -14.05 -28.44
CA TYR A 119 1.27 -12.60 -28.59
C TYR A 119 1.02 -11.84 -27.29
N TRP A 120 1.27 -12.44 -26.12
CA TRP A 120 1.01 -11.79 -24.83
C TRP A 120 1.83 -10.49 -24.70
N GLY A 121 1.15 -9.37 -24.45
CA GLY A 121 1.77 -8.05 -24.38
C GLY A 121 2.24 -7.49 -25.72
N GLN A 122 1.98 -8.17 -26.84
CA GLN A 122 2.32 -7.73 -28.20
C GLN A 122 1.07 -7.50 -29.03
N LYS A 123 1.17 -6.67 -30.09
CA LYS A 123 0.07 -6.50 -31.04
C LYS A 123 0.05 -7.69 -32.00
N GLN A 124 -1.06 -8.42 -31.99
CA GLN A 124 -1.32 -9.46 -32.99
C GLN A 124 -1.47 -8.81 -34.38
N PRO A 125 -0.72 -9.25 -35.41
CA PRO A 125 -0.67 -8.58 -36.71
C PRO A 125 -2.00 -8.64 -37.49
N ASN A 126 -2.74 -9.75 -37.37
CA ASN A 126 -4.01 -9.98 -38.09
C ASN A 126 -5.24 -9.99 -37.16
N ALA A 127 -5.09 -9.57 -35.91
CA ALA A 127 -6.22 -9.51 -34.99
C ALA A 127 -7.22 -8.44 -35.42
N GLY A 128 -8.50 -8.79 -35.41
CA GLY A 128 -9.58 -7.85 -35.71
C GLY A 128 -9.77 -7.50 -37.17
N LYS A 129 -8.94 -8.02 -38.09
CA LYS A 129 -9.07 -7.72 -39.52
C LYS A 129 -10.07 -8.66 -40.20
N ILE A 130 -11.12 -8.11 -40.78
CA ILE A 130 -12.07 -8.84 -41.64
C ILE A 130 -11.68 -8.56 -43.09
N ILE A 131 -11.18 -9.58 -43.78
CA ILE A 131 -10.90 -9.51 -45.21
C ILE A 131 -12.22 -9.79 -45.95
N LYS A 132 -12.74 -8.80 -46.66
CA LYS A 132 -13.91 -8.96 -47.52
C LYS A 132 -13.48 -9.64 -48.82
N ALA A 133 -14.15 -10.72 -49.21
CA ALA A 133 -13.92 -11.32 -50.51
C ALA A 133 -14.36 -10.34 -51.60
N ALA A 134 -13.40 -9.82 -52.39
CA ALA A 134 -13.71 -8.99 -53.54
C ALA A 134 -14.46 -9.82 -54.59
N SER A 135 -15.63 -9.34 -55.01
CA SER A 135 -16.33 -9.93 -56.15
C SER A 135 -15.49 -9.70 -57.41
N GLN A 136 -15.32 -10.75 -58.22
CA GLN A 136 -14.56 -10.68 -59.47
C GLN A 136 -15.32 -9.98 -60.60
N HIS A 137 -16.55 -9.52 -60.35
CA HIS A 137 -17.41 -8.95 -61.37
C HIS A 137 -17.09 -7.47 -61.64
N GLN A 138 -16.44 -7.20 -62.77
CA GLN A 138 -15.96 -5.85 -63.13
C GLN A 138 -17.07 -4.78 -63.28
N PHE A 139 -18.31 -5.19 -63.55
CA PHE A 139 -19.39 -4.24 -63.84
C PHE A 139 -20.28 -3.88 -62.64
N TRP A 140 -20.26 -4.68 -61.57
CA TRP A 140 -21.22 -4.56 -60.45
C TRP A 140 -20.53 -4.33 -59.10
N VAL A 141 -19.23 -4.01 -59.12
CA VAL A 141 -18.42 -3.80 -57.93
C VAL A 141 -17.94 -2.35 -57.90
N PRO A 142 -18.15 -1.62 -56.79
CA PRO A 142 -17.56 -0.30 -56.59
C PRO A 142 -16.04 -0.33 -56.74
N ILE A 143 -15.44 0.70 -57.34
CA ILE A 143 -13.99 0.76 -57.62
C ILE A 143 -13.17 0.82 -56.31
N ASP A 144 -13.72 1.47 -55.28
CA ASP A 144 -13.13 1.54 -53.95
C ASP A 144 -13.85 0.58 -53.00
N VAL A 145 -13.31 -0.62 -52.82
CA VAL A 145 -13.71 -1.51 -51.73
C VAL A 145 -12.56 -1.56 -50.74
N GLU A 146 -12.79 -1.09 -49.52
CA GLU A 146 -11.91 -1.40 -48.38
C GLU A 146 -11.93 -2.91 -48.15
N GLU A 147 -10.87 -3.57 -48.64
CA GLU A 147 -10.67 -5.02 -48.58
C GLU A 147 -10.48 -5.50 -47.13
N GLU A 148 -9.89 -4.66 -46.28
CA GLU A 148 -9.68 -4.93 -44.86
C GLU A 148 -10.51 -3.97 -44.02
N VAL A 149 -11.45 -4.50 -43.24
CA VAL A 149 -12.16 -3.73 -42.22
C VAL A 149 -11.65 -4.14 -40.85
N GLU A 150 -11.21 -3.16 -40.07
CA GLU A 150 -10.85 -3.37 -38.66
C GLU A 150 -12.13 -3.45 -37.82
N ASN A 151 -12.26 -4.53 -37.06
CA ASN A 151 -13.34 -4.77 -36.12
C ASN A 151 -12.79 -4.89 -34.70
N GLU A 152 -13.18 -3.94 -33.85
CA GLU A 152 -12.73 -3.83 -32.47
C GLU A 152 -13.16 -5.03 -31.60
N GLN A 153 -14.33 -5.61 -31.87
CA GLN A 153 -14.82 -6.78 -31.14
C GLN A 153 -13.96 -8.01 -31.44
N LEU A 154 -13.66 -8.27 -32.72
CA LEU A 154 -12.77 -9.36 -33.13
C LEU A 154 -11.35 -9.18 -32.60
N LEU A 155 -10.86 -7.94 -32.50
CA LEU A 155 -9.58 -7.63 -31.85
C LEU A 155 -9.61 -7.98 -30.36
N ALA A 156 -10.68 -7.64 -29.65
CA ALA A 156 -10.85 -7.97 -28.23
C ALA A 156 -10.97 -9.49 -28.00
N GLU A 157 -11.70 -10.19 -28.87
CA GLU A 157 -11.84 -11.65 -28.83
C GLU A 157 -10.51 -12.36 -29.09
N SER A 158 -9.68 -11.88 -30.02
CA SER A 158 -8.36 -12.47 -30.30
C SER A 158 -7.38 -12.44 -29.11
N ARG A 159 -7.59 -11.51 -28.18
CA ARG A 159 -6.78 -11.32 -26.96
C ARG A 159 -7.36 -12.00 -25.73
N SER A 160 -8.59 -12.50 -25.81
CA SER A 160 -9.26 -13.15 -24.69
C SER A 160 -9.47 -14.63 -25.00
N ARG A 161 -9.43 -15.47 -23.96
CA ARG A 161 -9.79 -16.87 -24.06
C ARG A 161 -11.02 -17.16 -23.23
N TYR A 162 -11.94 -17.92 -23.80
CA TYR A 162 -13.06 -18.48 -23.06
C TYR A 162 -12.66 -19.89 -22.62
N ILE A 163 -12.57 -20.10 -21.31
CA ILE A 163 -12.34 -21.42 -20.72
C ILE A 163 -13.67 -21.87 -20.12
N SER A 164 -14.20 -22.99 -20.60
CA SER A 164 -15.34 -23.64 -19.96
C SER A 164 -14.93 -24.05 -18.55
N PHE A 165 -15.68 -23.61 -17.55
CA PHE A 165 -15.47 -24.05 -16.17
C PHE A 165 -15.63 -25.59 -16.12
N PRO A 166 -14.58 -26.36 -15.79
CA PRO A 166 -14.63 -27.82 -15.85
C PRO A 166 -15.45 -28.45 -14.71
N GLY A 167 -16.01 -27.64 -13.81
CA GLY A 167 -16.78 -28.10 -12.67
C GLY A 167 -18.29 -28.05 -12.89
N ASN A 168 -19.01 -28.81 -12.08
CA ASN A 168 -20.47 -28.70 -12.02
C ASN A 168 -20.87 -27.48 -11.19
N PHE A 169 -21.80 -26.68 -11.71
CA PHE A 169 -22.36 -25.56 -10.96
C PHE A 169 -23.34 -26.08 -9.90
N THR A 170 -22.92 -26.09 -8.64
CA THR A 170 -23.83 -26.32 -7.50
C THR A 170 -24.43 -24.97 -7.05
N PRO A 171 -25.76 -24.80 -7.06
CA PRO A 171 -26.39 -23.58 -6.55
C PRO A 171 -26.17 -23.42 -5.04
N VAL A 172 -26.18 -22.17 -4.56
CA VAL A 172 -26.02 -21.86 -3.14
C VAL A 172 -27.34 -22.09 -2.42
N SER A 173 -27.36 -22.98 -1.43
CA SER A 173 -28.55 -23.31 -0.65
C SER A 173 -28.75 -22.47 0.62
N HIS A 174 -27.74 -21.69 1.01
CA HIS A 174 -27.72 -20.99 2.29
C HIS A 174 -27.64 -19.46 2.11
N TYR A 175 -28.11 -18.76 3.13
CA TYR A 175 -28.08 -17.31 3.21
C TYR A 175 -27.14 -16.89 4.33
N CYS A 176 -26.58 -15.68 4.21
CA CYS A 176 -25.71 -15.12 5.25
C CYS A 176 -26.41 -15.03 6.61
N LYS A 177 -27.69 -14.63 6.65
CA LYS A 177 -28.53 -14.50 7.84
C LYS A 177 -27.93 -13.71 9.01
N ALA A 178 -26.87 -12.93 8.79
CA ALA A 178 -26.31 -12.06 9.82
C ALA A 178 -27.33 -10.97 10.20
N PRO A 179 -27.42 -10.58 11.49
CA PRO A 179 -28.34 -9.53 11.92
C PRO A 179 -27.88 -8.16 11.40
N LEU A 180 -28.78 -7.43 10.76
CA LEU A 180 -28.55 -6.06 10.31
C LEU A 180 -29.01 -5.05 11.37
N GLY A 181 -28.52 -3.82 11.28
CA GLY A 181 -28.89 -2.73 12.20
C GLY A 181 -30.37 -2.29 12.12
N ASN A 182 -31.11 -2.71 11.10
CA ASN A 182 -32.55 -2.50 10.95
C ASN A 182 -33.40 -3.61 11.60
N GLY A 183 -32.77 -4.63 12.19
CA GLY A 183 -33.45 -5.78 12.80
C GLY A 183 -33.82 -6.91 11.83
N THR A 184 -33.54 -6.77 10.52
CA THR A 184 -33.72 -7.86 9.56
C THR A 184 -32.46 -8.71 9.43
N LEU A 185 -32.58 -9.89 8.79
CA LEU A 185 -31.44 -10.76 8.50
C LEU A 185 -30.90 -10.58 7.08
N CYS A 186 -29.60 -10.83 6.90
CA CYS A 186 -28.95 -10.71 5.61
C CYS A 186 -29.43 -11.78 4.61
N GLN A 187 -30.01 -11.34 3.50
CA GLN A 187 -30.56 -12.20 2.44
C GLN A 187 -29.54 -12.54 1.34
N ARG A 188 -28.26 -12.21 1.49
CA ARG A 188 -27.24 -12.55 0.49
C ARG A 188 -26.93 -14.05 0.51
N GLN A 189 -26.77 -14.63 -0.68
CA GLN A 189 -26.43 -16.04 -0.91
C GLN A 189 -25.03 -16.16 -1.52
N ASP A 190 -24.00 -15.89 -0.72
CA ASP A 190 -22.62 -16.08 -1.18
C ASP A 190 -22.11 -17.47 -0.77
N ARG A 191 -21.19 -18.07 -1.53
CA ARG A 191 -20.73 -19.47 -1.30
C ARG A 191 -19.92 -19.68 -0.01
N GLN A 192 -19.18 -18.66 0.43
CA GLN A 192 -18.16 -18.78 1.50
C GLN A 192 -18.10 -17.54 2.39
N LYS A 193 -18.16 -16.34 1.79
CA LYS A 193 -18.01 -15.07 2.50
C LYS A 193 -19.05 -14.07 1.98
N CYS A 194 -19.73 -13.40 2.90
CA CYS A 194 -20.52 -12.22 2.65
C CYS A 194 -19.60 -10.98 2.65
N PRO A 195 -19.68 -10.09 1.64
CA PRO A 195 -18.89 -8.86 1.61
C PRO A 195 -19.08 -7.93 2.81
N PHE A 196 -20.25 -7.99 3.45
CA PHE A 196 -20.60 -7.11 4.57
C PHE A 196 -20.31 -7.74 5.94
N HIS A 197 -20.56 -9.04 6.09
CA HIS A 197 -20.53 -9.71 7.40
C HIS A 197 -19.41 -10.75 7.54
N GLY A 198 -18.54 -10.88 6.53
CA GLY A 198 -17.42 -11.81 6.56
C GLY A 198 -17.84 -13.26 6.28
N ARG A 199 -17.23 -14.23 6.97
CA ARG A 199 -17.45 -15.66 6.71
C ARG A 199 -18.91 -16.04 6.97
N ILE A 200 -19.53 -16.75 6.02
CA ILE A 200 -20.90 -17.24 6.19
C ILE A 200 -20.89 -18.48 7.07
N VAL A 201 -21.71 -18.45 8.11
CA VAL A 201 -21.89 -19.51 9.10
C VAL A 201 -23.37 -19.90 9.08
N PRO A 202 -23.73 -21.19 9.25
CA PRO A 202 -25.12 -21.58 9.43
C PRO A 202 -25.73 -20.87 10.64
N ARG A 203 -26.83 -20.15 10.40
CA ARG A 203 -27.59 -19.40 11.42
C ARG A 203 -29.06 -19.80 11.40
N ASP A 204 -29.68 -19.70 12.57
CA ASP A 204 -31.11 -19.93 12.81
C ASP A 204 -31.98 -18.79 12.24
N GLU A 205 -33.30 -18.87 12.43
CA GLU A 205 -34.27 -17.87 11.97
C GLU A 205 -34.11 -16.50 12.65
N GLU A 206 -33.44 -16.45 13.80
CA GLU A 206 -33.11 -15.19 14.49
C GLU A 206 -31.69 -14.69 14.18
N GLY A 207 -30.95 -15.34 13.28
CA GLY A 207 -29.60 -14.92 12.88
C GLY A 207 -28.49 -15.28 13.87
N ARG A 208 -28.79 -16.16 14.84
CA ARG A 208 -27.80 -16.72 15.77
C ARG A 208 -27.04 -17.88 15.11
N PRO A 209 -25.69 -17.96 15.22
CA PRO A 209 -24.95 -19.11 14.72
C PRO A 209 -25.38 -20.41 15.42
N CYS A 210 -25.66 -21.46 14.65
CA CYS A 210 -26.11 -22.75 15.20
C CYS A 210 -24.99 -23.46 15.99
N ARG A 211 -23.73 -23.23 15.61
CA ARG A 211 -22.56 -23.88 16.21
C ARG A 211 -22.02 -23.05 17.38
N GLN A 212 -21.76 -23.70 18.51
CA GLN A 212 -21.25 -23.04 19.71
C GLN A 212 -19.88 -22.39 19.49
N GLU A 213 -19.00 -23.03 18.72
CA GLU A 213 -17.68 -22.47 18.38
C GLU A 213 -17.80 -21.14 17.63
N ASP A 214 -18.71 -21.07 16.66
CA ASP A 214 -18.94 -19.84 15.88
C ASP A 214 -19.59 -18.75 16.73
N ARG A 215 -20.46 -19.10 17.68
CA ARG A 215 -21.01 -18.15 18.66
C ARG A 215 -19.92 -17.51 19.51
N VAL A 216 -19.03 -18.33 20.08
CA VAL A 216 -17.92 -17.86 20.91
C VAL A 216 -16.96 -17.00 20.09
N ARG A 217 -16.70 -17.38 18.83
CA ARG A 217 -15.86 -16.59 17.92
C ARG A 217 -16.45 -15.21 17.62
N GLU A 218 -17.73 -15.13 17.29
CA GLU A 218 -18.40 -13.84 17.04
C GLU A 218 -18.45 -12.96 18.28
N GLU A 219 -18.70 -13.54 19.47
CA GLU A 219 -18.70 -12.80 20.73
C GLU A 219 -17.30 -12.25 21.07
N GLN A 220 -16.24 -13.02 20.84
CA GLN A 220 -14.87 -12.55 21.01
C GLN A 220 -14.51 -11.43 20.03
N GLU A 221 -14.89 -11.58 18.76
CA GLU A 221 -14.69 -10.55 17.73
C GLU A 221 -15.47 -9.26 18.06
N GLU A 222 -16.71 -9.37 18.56
CA GLU A 222 -17.51 -8.22 18.99
C GLU A 222 -16.92 -7.54 20.22
N ARG A 223 -16.49 -8.31 21.22
CA ARG A 223 -15.81 -7.80 22.41
C ARG A 223 -14.54 -7.06 22.01
N LYS A 224 -13.73 -7.65 21.15
CA LYS A 224 -12.52 -7.02 20.61
C LYS A 224 -12.86 -5.73 19.86
N ARG A 225 -13.86 -5.73 18.98
CA ARG A 225 -14.30 -4.54 18.24
C ARG A 225 -14.81 -3.42 19.16
N ARG A 226 -15.44 -3.78 20.29
CA ARG A 226 -15.92 -2.81 21.29
C ARG A 226 -14.78 -2.22 22.11
N GLU A 227 -13.74 -3.00 22.36
CA GLU A 227 -12.50 -2.57 23.03
C GLU A 227 -11.59 -1.75 22.10
N GLU A 228 -11.50 -2.16 20.83
CA GLU A 228 -10.77 -1.51 19.74
C GLU A 228 -11.54 -0.29 19.20
N GLN A 229 -12.27 0.41 20.09
CA GLN A 229 -12.85 1.71 19.77
C GLN A 229 -11.76 2.61 19.20
N PRO A 230 -11.95 3.20 18.00
CA PRO A 230 -10.88 3.93 17.35
C PRO A 230 -10.35 5.04 18.25
N ASP A 231 -9.03 5.15 18.40
CA ASP A 231 -8.36 6.17 19.22
C ASP A 231 -8.80 7.62 18.89
N TRP A 232 -9.29 7.87 17.68
CA TRP A 232 -9.81 9.18 17.26
C TRP A 232 -11.20 9.52 17.82
N ARG A 233 -11.92 8.54 18.36
CA ARG A 233 -13.26 8.71 18.94
C ARG A 233 -13.17 8.93 20.45
N ASP A 234 -12.36 9.89 20.86
CA ASP A 234 -12.22 10.28 22.27
C ASP A 234 -13.54 10.93 22.77
N PRO A 235 -14.20 10.35 23.80
CA PRO A 235 -15.44 10.89 24.35
C PRO A 235 -15.29 12.26 25.00
N GLU A 236 -14.09 12.70 25.39
CA GLU A 236 -13.86 14.07 25.87
C GLU A 236 -13.85 15.06 24.71
N LEU A 237 -13.17 14.70 23.61
CA LEU A 237 -13.09 15.51 22.40
C LEU A 237 -14.47 15.70 21.75
N LEU A 238 -15.29 14.64 21.67
CA LEU A 238 -16.65 14.74 21.11
C LEU A 238 -17.54 15.69 21.91
N ARG A 239 -17.47 15.67 23.25
CA ARG A 239 -18.21 16.61 24.11
C ARG A 239 -17.80 18.06 23.85
N ASP A 240 -16.51 18.31 23.65
CA ASP A 240 -16.00 19.65 23.35
C ASP A 240 -16.48 20.14 21.96
N ILE A 241 -16.55 19.24 20.96
CA ILE A 241 -17.06 19.57 19.63
C ILE A 241 -18.56 19.85 19.69
N GLU A 242 -19.36 19.01 20.35
CA GLU A 242 -20.80 19.23 20.54
C GLU A 242 -21.09 20.54 21.28
N ALA A 243 -20.30 20.87 22.31
CA ALA A 243 -20.43 22.12 23.05
C ALA A 243 -20.12 23.36 22.20
N VAL A 244 -19.34 23.22 21.13
CA VAL A 244 -18.97 24.31 20.21
C VAL A 244 -19.95 24.41 19.05
N THR A 245 -20.27 23.28 18.41
CA THR A 245 -21.14 23.20 17.24
C THR A 245 -22.62 23.30 17.61
N GLY A 246 -22.99 22.92 18.84
CA GLY A 246 -24.38 22.88 19.31
C GLY A 246 -25.19 21.71 18.74
N GLU A 247 -24.56 20.83 17.95
CA GLU A 247 -25.14 19.64 17.35
C GLU A 247 -24.75 18.38 18.16
N ASP A 248 -25.68 17.45 18.36
CA ASP A 248 -25.46 16.21 19.11
C ASP A 248 -24.74 15.16 18.23
N LEU A 249 -23.49 14.86 18.58
CA LEU A 249 -22.65 13.84 17.93
C LEU A 249 -22.65 12.51 18.70
N GLY A 250 -23.52 12.37 19.70
CA GLY A 250 -23.76 11.13 20.44
C GLY A 250 -22.76 10.85 21.58
N SER A 251 -22.03 11.86 22.08
CA SER A 251 -21.10 11.70 23.20
C SER A 251 -21.80 11.23 24.50
N ASP A 252 -23.07 11.59 24.67
CA ASP A 252 -23.93 11.22 25.79
C ASP A 252 -24.28 9.72 25.83
N ARG A 253 -24.14 8.99 24.70
CA ARG A 253 -24.40 7.54 24.66
C ARG A 253 -23.27 6.72 25.29
N VAL A 254 -22.09 7.32 25.44
CA VAL A 254 -20.86 6.64 25.89
C VAL A 254 -20.49 7.02 27.33
N GLY A 255 -20.96 8.17 27.82
CA GLY A 255 -20.64 8.68 29.16
C GLY A 255 -21.89 8.97 30.00
N LYS A 256 -21.91 8.49 31.26
CA LYS A 256 -22.93 8.86 32.26
C LYS A 256 -23.10 10.39 32.30
N LYS A 257 -24.28 10.86 31.91
CA LYS A 257 -24.76 12.25 31.90
C LYS A 257 -24.35 13.00 33.17
N ARG A 258 -23.27 13.77 33.13
CA ARG A 258 -22.92 14.72 34.19
C ARG A 258 -23.74 15.98 33.97
N LYS A 259 -24.81 16.12 34.76
CA LYS A 259 -25.71 17.28 34.85
C LYS A 259 -24.90 18.58 34.88
N GLY A 260 -24.86 19.29 33.74
CA GLY A 260 -24.17 20.58 33.61
C GLY A 260 -24.71 21.58 34.63
N LYS A 261 -23.83 22.21 35.41
CA LYS A 261 -24.21 23.22 36.39
C LYS A 261 -24.87 24.40 35.66
N LYS A 262 -26.13 24.72 36.01
CA LYS A 262 -26.82 25.93 35.53
C LYS A 262 -25.96 27.16 35.83
N LYS A 263 -25.89 28.10 34.89
CA LYS A 263 -25.17 29.37 35.07
C LYS A 263 -25.79 30.11 36.27
N LYS A 264 -24.95 30.52 37.23
CA LYS A 264 -25.39 31.15 38.49
C LYS A 264 -26.12 32.48 38.28
N PHE A 265 -25.91 33.15 37.14
CA PHE A 265 -26.57 34.40 36.77
C PHE A 265 -26.90 34.39 35.27
N PRO A 266 -28.17 34.15 34.87
CA PRO A 266 -28.54 34.02 33.46
C PRO A 266 -28.55 35.36 32.70
N ASN A 267 -28.69 36.49 33.41
CA ASN A 267 -28.87 37.81 32.80
C ASN A 267 -27.59 38.69 32.79
N LEU A 268 -26.44 38.14 33.19
CA LEU A 268 -25.18 38.88 33.22
C LEU A 268 -24.27 38.40 32.08
N SER A 269 -23.95 39.30 31.15
CA SER A 269 -22.99 39.01 30.08
C SER A 269 -21.57 39.12 30.65
N ASP A 270 -20.90 37.98 30.76
CA ASP A 270 -19.53 37.91 31.25
C ASP A 270 -18.57 38.47 30.18
N LEU A 271 -18.06 39.69 30.42
CA LEU A 271 -17.13 40.39 29.52
C LEU A 271 -15.86 39.56 29.24
N LYS A 272 -15.51 38.62 30.12
CA LYS A 272 -14.37 37.68 29.94
C LYS A 272 -14.66 36.57 28.92
N GLN A 273 -15.91 36.37 28.48
CA GLN A 273 -16.21 35.46 27.36
C GLN A 273 -15.70 36.00 26.03
N ARG A 274 -15.65 37.34 25.86
CA ARG A 274 -15.15 37.96 24.62
C ARG A 274 -13.66 37.70 24.39
N SER A 275 -12.88 37.53 25.47
CA SER A 275 -11.47 37.13 25.39
C SER A 275 -11.26 35.62 25.31
N ASN A 276 -12.31 34.81 25.41
CA ASN A 276 -12.29 33.35 25.34
C ASN A 276 -12.36 32.86 23.89
N THR A 277 -11.47 33.38 23.05
CA THR A 277 -11.33 33.01 21.64
C THR A 277 -10.60 31.67 21.49
N ALA A 278 -10.72 31.02 20.33
CA ALA A 278 -9.97 29.79 20.03
C ALA A 278 -8.46 30.00 20.20
N ARG A 279 -7.95 31.18 19.80
CA ARG A 279 -6.55 31.57 19.94
C ARG A 279 -6.10 31.60 21.40
N SER A 280 -6.86 32.22 22.31
CA SER A 280 -6.47 32.31 23.73
C SER A 280 -6.55 30.97 24.48
N ARG A 281 -7.45 30.07 24.05
CA ARG A 281 -7.51 28.69 24.56
C ARG A 281 -6.31 27.87 24.12
N LEU A 282 -5.96 27.94 22.83
CA LEU A 282 -4.78 27.27 22.29
C LEU A 282 -3.51 27.83 22.91
N GLU A 283 -3.41 29.15 23.05
CA GLU A 283 -2.31 29.82 23.71
C GLU A 283 -2.10 29.27 25.14
N ARG A 284 -3.18 29.10 25.90
CA ARG A 284 -3.11 28.52 27.25
C ARG A 284 -2.65 27.06 27.29
N LYS A 285 -2.99 26.26 26.26
CA LYS A 285 -2.57 24.85 26.17
C LYS A 285 -1.12 24.72 25.69
N VAL A 286 -0.74 25.52 24.67
CA VAL A 286 0.57 25.48 24.01
C VAL A 286 1.63 26.17 24.87
N PHE A 287 1.35 27.37 25.38
CA PHE A 287 2.28 28.15 26.22
C PHE A 287 2.13 27.87 27.72
N ASN A 288 1.52 26.76 28.11
CA ASN A 288 1.58 26.32 29.51
C ASN A 288 3.06 26.11 29.89
N LYS A 289 3.46 26.60 31.07
CA LYS A 289 4.83 26.49 31.58
C LYS A 289 5.34 25.04 31.59
N SER A 290 4.47 24.06 31.84
CA SER A 290 4.83 22.64 31.76
C SER A 290 5.06 22.16 30.32
N SER A 291 4.22 22.59 29.37
CA SER A 291 4.38 22.30 27.94
C SER A 291 5.65 22.93 27.38
N MET A 292 5.90 24.20 27.67
CA MET A 292 7.13 24.90 27.28
C MET A 292 8.37 24.23 27.88
N ARG A 293 8.31 23.80 29.14
CA ARG A 293 9.42 23.06 29.77
C ARG A 293 9.69 21.72 29.08
N ARG A 294 8.64 20.99 28.65
CA ARG A 294 8.80 19.75 27.88
C ARG A 294 9.46 20.00 26.52
N VAL A 295 9.00 21.02 25.79
CA VAL A 295 9.60 21.41 24.51
C VAL A 295 11.07 21.81 24.69
N ALA A 296 11.37 22.65 25.68
CA ALA A 296 12.74 23.04 25.99
C ALA A 296 13.62 21.82 26.34
N GLN A 297 13.14 20.88 27.16
CA GLN A 297 13.88 19.65 27.47
C GLN A 297 14.14 18.78 26.23
N VAL A 298 13.18 18.67 25.31
CA VAL A 298 13.36 17.92 24.06
C VAL A 298 14.40 18.61 23.17
N LEU A 299 14.33 19.94 23.05
CA LEU A 299 15.30 20.73 22.30
C LEU A 299 16.70 20.60 22.91
N SER A 300 16.86 20.75 24.23
CA SER A 300 18.15 20.58 24.91
C SER A 300 18.71 19.16 24.78
N LYS A 301 17.86 18.12 24.79
CA LYS A 301 18.30 16.73 24.54
C LYS A 301 18.76 16.52 23.10
N ALA A 302 18.03 17.10 22.13
CA ALA A 302 18.41 17.03 20.73
C ALA A 302 19.74 17.75 20.50
N ASP A 303 19.93 18.90 21.15
CA ASP A 303 21.14 19.70 21.07
C ASP A 303 22.34 19.00 21.71
N GLY A 304 22.18 18.43 22.91
CA GLY A 304 23.21 17.61 23.55
C GLY A 304 23.66 16.42 22.69
N ARG A 305 22.73 15.76 21.99
CA ARG A 305 23.06 14.67 21.05
C ARG A 305 23.83 15.13 19.82
N LYS A 306 23.55 16.35 19.33
CA LYS A 306 24.34 16.93 18.23
C LYS A 306 25.76 17.21 18.72
N HIS A 307 25.89 17.81 19.90
CA HIS A 307 27.19 18.10 20.48
C HIS A 307 28.00 16.82 20.77
N GLU A 308 27.39 15.76 21.30
CA GLU A 308 28.07 14.48 21.55
C GLU A 308 28.60 13.85 20.25
N LYS A 309 27.81 13.84 19.17
CA LYS A 309 28.17 13.18 17.91
C LYS A 309 29.07 14.02 17.01
N PHE A 310 29.00 15.34 17.11
CA PHE A 310 29.65 16.27 16.18
C PHE A 310 30.55 17.29 16.88
N SER A 311 30.89 17.10 18.16
CA SER A 311 31.83 17.94 18.93
C SER A 311 33.18 18.13 18.23
N ASN A 312 33.64 17.12 17.50
CA ASN A 312 34.91 17.17 16.75
C ASN A 312 34.84 17.98 15.44
N GLN A 313 33.66 18.45 15.04
CA GLN A 313 33.48 19.28 13.84
C GLN A 313 33.25 20.73 14.26
N PHE A 314 34.19 21.61 13.89
CA PHE A 314 34.20 23.04 14.27
C PHE A 314 32.88 23.78 13.97
N ASN A 315 32.09 23.32 13.00
CA ASN A 315 30.77 23.87 12.67
C ASN A 315 29.74 23.78 13.80
N TYR A 316 29.93 22.88 14.77
CA TYR A 316 29.01 22.67 15.90
C TYR A 316 29.60 23.07 17.25
N ALA A 317 30.78 23.70 17.27
CA ALA A 317 31.48 24.09 18.49
C ALA A 317 31.14 25.51 18.98
N LEU A 318 30.44 26.32 18.19
CA LEU A 318 30.23 27.75 18.42
C LEU A 318 28.78 28.17 18.75
N ASN A 319 27.86 27.21 18.93
CA ASN A 319 26.46 27.49 19.28
C ASN A 319 26.09 26.83 20.61
#